data_AF-B6FVY0-F1
#
_entry.id   AF-B6FVY0-F1
#
_cell.length_a   1.000
_cell.length_b   1.000
_cell.length_c   1.000
_cell.angle_alpha   90.00
_cell.angle_beta   90.00
_cell.angle_gamma   90.00
#
_symmetry.space_group_name_H-M   'P 1'
#
loop_
_entity.id
_entity.type
_entity.pdbx_description
1 polymer ?
#
loop_
_entity_poly.entity_id
_entity_poly.type
_entity_poly.pdbx_seq_one_letter_code
_entity_poly.pdbx_strand_id
1 'polypeptide(L)'
;MNSIEGKSKKVILLIILFALIITGLNAILPMYTSAPIFISSNIIPAAIISSTLGPIAGAIYAALASIILNNIGMGSGTIIYTLVFQILEAFLIGLIWYKSSDSIFKNFLKYIISVIAFTFIVKPLSFAIFYIFNKEFIGGLSFFEYFSNAYTSFIQNNSTNTILMYRFSFFILLIIKYIVNYFNKK
;
A
#
# COMPACT_ATOMS: atom_id res chain seq x y z
N MET A 1 -1.05 -27.46 -2.72
CA MET A 1 -0.43 -27.31 -1.39
C MET A 1 1.05 -26.99 -1.59
N ASN A 2 1.50 -25.84 -1.06
CA ASN A 2 2.89 -25.39 -0.87
C ASN A 2 2.78 -23.92 -0.42
N SER A 3 2.02 -23.73 0.66
CA SER A 3 1.73 -22.45 1.27
C SER A 3 2.48 -22.43 2.59
N ILE A 4 3.35 -21.44 2.79
CA ILE A 4 4.02 -21.17 4.07
C ILE A 4 5.11 -22.18 4.49
N GLU A 5 5.06 -23.45 4.05
CA GLU A 5 5.97 -24.53 4.49
C GLU A 5 7.46 -24.37 4.16
N GLY A 6 7.84 -23.48 3.22
CA GLY A 6 9.24 -23.31 2.82
C GLY A 6 9.99 -22.15 3.49
N LYS A 7 9.33 -21.28 4.27
CA LYS A 7 9.98 -20.11 4.89
C LYS A 7 10.28 -20.38 6.36
N SER A 8 11.55 -20.23 6.74
CA SER A 8 11.96 -20.33 8.15
C SER A 8 11.17 -19.34 9.02
N LYS A 9 10.67 -19.81 10.17
CA LYS A 9 9.94 -18.98 11.16
C LYS A 9 10.70 -17.70 11.51
N LYS A 10 12.05 -17.74 11.50
CA LYS A 10 12.92 -16.58 11.73
C LYS A 10 12.76 -15.49 10.68
N VAL A 11 12.63 -15.85 9.41
CA VAL A 11 12.47 -14.91 8.29
C VAL A 11 11.11 -14.23 8.35
N ILE A 12 10.05 -14.99 8.67
CA ILE A 12 8.70 -14.44 8.87
C ILE A 12 8.69 -13.42 10.01
N LEU A 13 9.31 -13.77 11.15
CA LEU A 13 9.40 -12.88 12.30
C LEU A 13 10.16 -11.58 11.96
N LEU A 14 11.29 -11.68 11.26
CA LEU A 14 12.06 -10.52 10.79
C LEU A 14 11.24 -9.59 9.89
N ILE A 15 10.48 -10.15 8.96
CA ILE A 15 9.60 -9.38 8.06
C ILE A 15 8.52 -8.64 8.85
N ILE A 16 7.88 -9.30 9.81
CA ILE A 16 6.85 -8.69 10.66
C ILE A 16 7.45 -7.57 11.51
N LEU A 17 8.60 -7.81 12.16
CA LEU A 17 9.30 -6.80 12.95
C LEU A 17 9.67 -5.58 12.10
N PHE A 18 10.18 -5.80 10.89
CA PHE A 18 10.54 -4.72 9.98
C PHE A 18 9.31 -3.90 9.55
N ALA A 19 8.19 -4.55 9.25
CA ALA A 19 6.94 -3.88 8.94
C ALA A 19 6.43 -3.03 10.12
N LEU A 20 6.47 -3.58 11.34
CA LEU A 20 6.08 -2.87 12.57
C LEU A 20 6.97 -1.65 12.85
N ILE A 21 8.28 -1.76 12.64
CA ILE A 21 9.22 -0.64 12.79
C ILE A 21 8.87 0.48 11.81
N ILE A 22 8.66 0.16 10.53
CA ILE A 22 8.27 1.17 9.54
C ILE A 22 6.93 1.81 9.92
N THR A 23 5.94 1.01 10.32
CA THR A 23 4.64 1.54 10.78
C THR A 23 4.78 2.46 11.99
N GLY A 24 5.65 2.14 12.96
CA GLY A 24 5.96 3.01 14.10
C GLY A 24 6.64 4.32 13.66
N LEU A 25 7.61 4.24 12.75
CA LEU A 25 8.27 5.43 12.18
C LEU A 25 7.26 6.31 11.42
N ASN A 26 6.35 5.72 10.65
CA ASN A 26 5.29 6.44 9.95
C ASN A 26 4.32 7.15 10.91
N ALA A 27 4.12 6.61 12.12
CA ALA A 27 3.29 7.24 13.15
C ALA A 27 3.98 8.46 13.78
N ILE A 28 5.28 8.36 14.01
CA ILE A 28 6.05 9.31 14.84
C ILE A 28 6.65 10.43 14.00
N LEU A 29 7.21 10.13 12.81
CA LEU A 29 7.90 11.12 11.98
C LEU A 29 7.06 12.37 11.63
N PRO A 30 5.75 12.27 11.30
CA PRO A 30 4.91 13.43 11.06
C PRO A 30 4.76 14.38 12.26
N MET A 31 5.06 13.92 13.49
CA MET A 31 4.99 14.75 14.71
C MET A 31 6.16 15.72 14.83
N TYR A 32 7.30 15.42 14.21
CA TYR A 32 8.55 16.18 14.36
C TYR A 32 8.98 16.90 13.10
N THR A 33 8.52 16.42 11.94
CA THR A 33 8.88 16.96 10.62
C THR A 33 7.71 16.77 9.66
N SER A 34 7.63 17.60 8.62
CA SER A 34 6.77 17.30 7.47
C SER A 34 7.20 15.95 6.90
N ALA A 35 6.40 14.91 7.17
CA ALA A 35 6.77 13.55 6.80
C ALA A 35 7.04 13.49 5.30
N PRO A 36 8.19 12.96 4.86
CA PRO A 36 8.46 12.76 3.45
C PRO A 36 7.28 11.98 2.84
N ILE A 37 6.81 12.41 1.67
CA ILE A 37 5.66 11.81 0.95
C ILE A 37 5.82 10.28 0.80
N PHE A 38 7.07 9.80 0.79
CA PHE A 38 7.47 8.40 0.72
C PHE A 38 7.18 7.57 1.97
N ILE A 39 7.08 8.21 3.14
CA ILE A 39 6.96 7.59 4.47
C ILE A 39 5.53 7.79 5.02
N SER A 40 4.82 8.83 4.58
CA SER A 40 3.45 9.10 5.04
C SER A 40 2.40 8.09 4.55
N SER A 41 2.74 7.22 3.61
CA SER A 41 1.87 6.12 3.18
C SER A 41 2.27 4.82 3.86
N ASN A 42 1.34 4.19 4.59
CA ASN A 42 1.53 2.84 5.16
C ASN A 42 1.55 1.72 4.11
N ILE A 43 1.75 2.08 2.85
CA ILE A 43 1.79 1.16 1.74
C ILE A 43 3.03 0.25 1.84
N ILE A 44 4.19 0.75 2.27
CA ILE A 44 5.43 -0.05 2.34
C ILE A 44 5.26 -1.26 3.27
N PRO A 45 4.88 -1.10 4.55
CA PRO A 45 4.74 -2.25 5.45
C PRO A 45 3.60 -3.17 5.01
N ALA A 46 2.48 -2.63 4.53
CA ALA A 46 1.39 -3.44 4.00
C ALA A 46 1.82 -4.24 2.75
N ALA A 47 2.57 -3.64 1.83
CA ALA A 47 3.08 -4.27 0.62
C ALA A 47 4.08 -5.40 0.94
N ILE A 48 4.95 -5.19 1.94
CA ILE A 48 5.87 -6.20 2.45
C ILE A 48 5.11 -7.41 2.96
N ILE A 49 4.13 -7.21 3.85
CA ILE A 49 3.32 -8.31 4.39
C ILE A 49 2.51 -9.00 3.28
N SER A 50 1.89 -8.21 2.39
CA SER A 50 1.07 -8.72 1.29
C SER A 50 1.86 -9.61 0.32
N SER A 51 3.06 -9.18 -0.06
CA SER A 51 3.92 -9.92 -1.00
C SER A 51 4.57 -11.15 -0.38
N THR A 52 4.74 -11.18 0.95
CA THR A 52 5.48 -12.25 1.64
C THR A 52 4.58 -13.31 2.25
N LEU A 53 3.48 -12.90 2.89
CA LEU A 53 2.52 -13.75 3.60
C LEU A 53 1.22 -13.96 2.81
N GLY A 54 0.98 -13.12 1.81
CA GLY A 54 -0.16 -13.24 0.89
C GLY A 54 -1.18 -12.12 1.03
N PRO A 55 -2.13 -12.05 0.09
CA PRO A 55 -3.07 -10.93 -0.03
C PRO A 55 -3.96 -10.75 1.21
N ILE A 56 -4.43 -11.85 1.81
CA ILE A 56 -5.28 -11.79 3.01
C ILE A 56 -4.50 -11.25 4.22
N ALA A 57 -3.28 -11.75 4.44
CA ALA A 57 -2.43 -11.27 5.53
C ALA A 57 -2.10 -9.78 5.38
N GLY A 58 -1.83 -9.35 4.14
CA GLY A 58 -1.65 -7.95 3.78
C GLY A 58 -2.84 -7.06 4.10
N ALA A 59 -4.03 -7.49 3.69
CA ALA A 59 -5.29 -6.80 3.97
C ALA A 59 -5.55 -6.67 5.49
N ILE A 60 -5.37 -7.75 6.25
CA ILE A 60 -5.51 -7.74 7.72
C ILE A 60 -4.50 -6.78 8.35
N TYR A 61 -3.25 -6.82 7.91
CA TYR A 61 -2.22 -5.88 8.39
C TYR A 61 -2.60 -4.43 8.12
N ALA A 62 -3.04 -4.12 6.89
CA ALA A 62 -3.46 -2.77 6.52
C ALA A 62 -4.63 -2.28 7.39
N ALA A 63 -5.61 -3.13 7.65
CA ALA A 63 -6.73 -2.82 8.55
C ALA A 63 -6.24 -2.49 9.96
N LEU A 64 -5.44 -3.37 10.57
CA LEU A 64 -4.91 -3.19 11.92
C LEU A 64 -4.03 -1.95 12.04
N ALA A 65 -3.09 -1.77 11.12
CA ALA A 65 -2.20 -0.61 11.11
C ALA A 65 -3.00 0.70 10.98
N SER A 66 -4.03 0.72 10.14
CA SER A 66 -4.86 1.91 9.95
C SER A 66 -5.69 2.23 11.19
N ILE A 67 -6.26 1.22 11.86
CA ILE A 67 -6.96 1.41 13.14
C ILE A 67 -6.00 1.97 14.18
N ILE A 68 -4.82 1.36 14.35
CA ILE A 68 -3.84 1.78 15.36
C ILE A 68 -3.38 3.22 15.11
N LEU A 69 -2.98 3.54 13.88
CA LEU A 69 -2.43 4.86 13.55
C LEU A 69 -3.46 5.98 13.64
N ASN A 70 -4.71 5.71 13.26
CA ASN A 70 -5.79 6.68 13.41
C ASN A 70 -6.18 6.94 14.88
N ASN A 71 -5.81 6.05 15.81
CA ASN A 71 -6.01 6.27 17.25
C ASN A 71 -4.80 6.93 17.94
N ILE A 72 -3.59 6.83 17.36
CA ILE A 72 -2.36 7.41 17.95
C ILE A 72 -2.05 8.80 17.39
N GLY A 73 -2.29 9.04 16.10
CA GLY A 73 -1.71 10.18 15.38
C GLY A 73 -2.48 11.50 15.51
N MET A 74 -3.81 11.46 15.45
CA MET A 74 -4.65 12.66 15.39
C MET A 74 -6.06 12.24 15.80
N GLY A 75 -6.69 12.90 16.78
CA GLY A 75 -8.02 12.53 17.33
C GLY A 75 -9.22 12.61 16.37
N SER A 76 -9.05 12.40 15.06
CA SER A 76 -10.10 12.46 14.04
C SER A 76 -10.80 11.12 13.77
N GLY A 77 -10.36 10.03 14.42
CA GLY A 77 -10.94 8.71 14.23
C GLY A 77 -10.60 8.08 12.87
N THR A 78 -10.90 6.78 12.73
CA THR A 78 -10.63 6.05 11.48
C THR A 78 -11.63 6.49 10.41
N ILE A 79 -11.13 7.15 9.38
CA ILE A 79 -11.93 7.51 8.21
C ILE A 79 -12.21 6.22 7.43
N ILE A 80 -13.46 5.75 7.46
CA ILE A 80 -13.84 4.42 6.95
C ILE A 80 -13.46 4.24 5.48
N TYR A 81 -13.66 5.25 4.64
CA TYR A 81 -13.35 5.14 3.21
C TYR A 81 -11.84 5.03 2.93
N THR A 82 -10.96 5.64 3.75
CA THR A 82 -9.51 5.50 3.58
C THR A 82 -9.05 4.11 4.01
N LEU A 83 -9.63 3.57 5.08
CA LEU A 83 -9.38 2.21 5.53
C LEU A 83 -9.77 1.18 4.46
N VAL A 84 -10.96 1.32 3.86
CA VAL A 84 -11.41 0.42 2.78
C VAL A 84 -10.44 0.46 1.61
N PHE A 85 -9.99 1.64 1.22
CA PHE A 85 -9.01 1.80 0.15
C PHE A 85 -7.67 1.13 0.49
N GLN A 86 -7.15 1.32 1.71
CA GLN A 86 -5.88 0.74 2.16
C GLN A 86 -5.91 -0.79 2.20
N ILE A 87 -7.05 -1.37 2.62
CA ILE A 87 -7.27 -2.82 2.59
C ILE A 87 -7.25 -3.35 1.15
N LEU A 88 -8.00 -2.70 0.25
CA LEU A 88 -8.05 -3.05 -1.16
C LEU A 88 -6.66 -2.95 -1.81
N GLU A 89 -5.95 -1.86 -1.55
CA GLU A 89 -4.61 -1.60 -2.06
C GLU A 89 -3.64 -2.72 -1.65
N ALA A 90 -3.58 -3.05 -0.35
CA ALA A 90 -2.74 -4.13 0.16
C ALA A 90 -3.11 -5.48 -0.46
N PHE A 91 -4.40 -5.78 -0.57
CA PHE A 91 -4.90 -7.01 -1.18
C PHE A 91 -4.44 -7.15 -2.64
N LEU A 92 -4.58 -6.09 -3.45
CA LEU A 92 -4.15 -6.08 -4.84
C LEU A 92 -2.62 -6.24 -4.98
N ILE A 93 -1.84 -5.61 -4.10
CA ILE A 93 -0.37 -5.80 -4.07
C ILE A 93 -0.06 -7.27 -3.82
N GLY A 94 -0.75 -7.89 -2.85
CA GLY A 94 -0.62 -9.30 -2.57
C GLY A 94 -0.92 -10.18 -3.77
N LEU A 95 -2.01 -9.92 -4.51
CA LEU A 95 -2.34 -10.70 -5.71
C LEU A 95 -1.25 -10.64 -6.79
N ILE A 96 -0.60 -9.49 -6.97
CA ILE A 96 0.40 -9.30 -8.03
C ILE A 96 1.77 -9.87 -7.63
N TRP A 97 2.14 -9.70 -6.35
CA TRP A 97 3.50 -9.92 -5.87
C TRP A 97 3.68 -11.22 -5.06
N TYR A 98 2.62 -11.75 -4.44
CA TYR A 98 2.69 -13.02 -3.72
C TYR A 98 3.01 -14.17 -4.68
N LYS A 99 3.94 -15.03 -4.29
CA LYS A 99 4.44 -16.16 -5.12
C LYS A 99 4.92 -15.76 -6.52
N SER A 100 5.30 -14.50 -6.73
CA SER A 100 5.81 -14.06 -8.03
C SER A 100 7.16 -14.73 -8.35
N SER A 101 7.40 -14.99 -9.64
CA SER A 101 8.59 -15.66 -10.19
C SER A 101 9.93 -15.14 -9.65
N ASP A 102 10.94 -16.01 -9.60
CA ASP A 102 12.32 -15.65 -9.26
C ASP A 102 13.09 -14.94 -10.38
N SER A 103 12.52 -14.87 -11.60
CA SER A 103 13.14 -14.17 -12.71
C SER A 103 13.18 -12.66 -12.46
N ILE A 104 14.38 -12.08 -12.50
CA ILE A 104 14.59 -10.65 -12.27
C ILE A 104 13.88 -9.78 -13.30
N PHE A 105 13.90 -10.19 -14.58
CA PHE A 105 13.21 -9.50 -15.66
C PHE A 105 11.70 -9.44 -15.44
N LYS A 106 11.07 -10.57 -15.05
CA LYS A 106 9.63 -10.62 -14.76
C LYS A 106 9.25 -9.74 -13.57
N ASN A 107 10.05 -9.73 -12.50
CA ASN A 107 9.80 -8.87 -11.35
C ASN A 107 9.99 -7.38 -11.69
N PHE A 108 10.94 -7.03 -12.56
CA PHE A 108 11.13 -5.66 -13.02
C PHE A 108 9.96 -5.18 -13.89
N LEU A 109 9.47 -6.02 -14.82
CA LEU A 109 8.28 -5.69 -15.61
C LEU A 109 7.04 -5.51 -14.72
N LYS A 110 6.86 -6.41 -13.74
CA LYS A 110 5.80 -6.28 -12.72
C LYS A 110 5.91 -4.99 -11.92
N TYR A 111 7.12 -4.55 -11.60
CA TYR A 111 7.36 -3.26 -10.96
C TYR A 111 6.84 -2.10 -11.81
N ILE A 112 7.21 -2.03 -13.09
CA ILE A 112 6.75 -0.97 -14.00
C ILE A 112 5.22 -0.99 -14.10
N ILE A 113 4.63 -2.16 -14.33
CA ILE A 113 3.18 -2.32 -14.44
C ILE A 113 2.49 -1.91 -13.13
N SER A 114 3.03 -2.31 -11.98
CA SER A 114 2.44 -1.97 -10.68
C SER A 114 2.48 -0.47 -10.42
N VAL A 115 3.58 0.22 -10.76
CA VAL A 115 3.66 1.68 -10.62
C VAL A 115 2.58 2.37 -11.45
N ILE A 116 2.43 1.99 -12.72
CA ILE A 116 1.46 2.61 -13.64
C ILE A 116 0.03 2.28 -13.20
N ALA A 117 -0.27 1.00 -12.99
CA ALA A 117 -1.61 0.55 -12.62
C ALA A 117 -2.05 1.12 -11.27
N PHE A 118 -1.18 1.14 -10.26
CA PHE A 118 -1.56 1.69 -8.97
C PHE A 118 -1.74 3.21 -9.01
N THR A 119 -0.93 3.92 -9.81
CA THR A 119 -1.08 5.37 -9.96
C THR A 119 -2.36 5.74 -10.69
N PHE A 120 -2.64 5.12 -11.83
CA PHE A 120 -3.68 5.60 -12.75
C PHE A 120 -4.97 4.79 -12.72
N ILE A 121 -4.99 3.65 -12.04
CA ILE A 121 -6.18 2.80 -11.91
C ILE A 121 -6.55 2.67 -10.44
N VAL A 122 -5.66 2.14 -9.61
CA VAL A 122 -5.98 1.85 -8.20
C VAL A 122 -6.21 3.14 -7.42
N LYS A 123 -5.30 4.11 -7.46
CA LYS A 123 -5.46 5.37 -6.71
C LYS A 123 -6.76 6.11 -7.06
N PRO A 124 -7.17 6.22 -8.34
CA PRO A 124 -8.48 6.75 -8.70
C PRO A 124 -9.68 6.02 -8.12
N LEU A 125 -9.60 4.72 -7.81
CA LEU A 125 -10.69 4.03 -7.08
C LEU A 125 -10.95 4.67 -5.72
N SER A 126 -9.96 5.31 -5.09
CA SER A 126 -10.19 6.06 -3.84
C SER A 126 -11.20 7.20 -4.01
N PHE A 127 -11.31 7.80 -5.20
CA PHE A 127 -12.32 8.83 -5.49
C PHE A 127 -13.71 8.20 -5.58
N ALA A 128 -13.83 7.04 -6.23
CA ALA A 128 -15.09 6.31 -6.28
C ALA A 128 -15.55 5.87 -4.88
N ILE A 129 -14.64 5.35 -4.06
CA ILE A 129 -14.92 4.99 -2.67
C ILE A 129 -15.31 6.25 -1.88
N PHE A 130 -14.58 7.35 -2.03
CA PHE A 130 -14.94 8.61 -1.38
C PHE A 130 -16.37 9.05 -1.74
N TYR A 131 -16.75 8.97 -3.01
CA TYR A 131 -18.08 9.34 -3.47
C TYR A 131 -19.18 8.51 -2.81
N ILE A 132 -18.99 7.19 -2.73
CA ILE A 132 -19.96 6.27 -2.11
C ILE A 132 -20.20 6.63 -0.64
N PHE A 133 -19.13 6.92 0.11
CA PHE A 133 -19.22 7.19 1.54
C PHE A 133 -19.58 8.65 1.88
N ASN A 134 -19.38 9.60 0.98
CA ASN A 134 -19.54 11.04 1.26
C ASN A 134 -20.52 11.72 0.31
N LYS A 135 -21.44 10.97 -0.33
CA LYS A 135 -22.39 11.48 -1.32
C LYS A 135 -23.13 12.74 -0.86
N GLU A 136 -23.50 12.79 0.42
CA GLU A 136 -24.23 13.92 1.04
C GLU A 136 -23.42 15.23 1.05
N PHE A 137 -22.08 15.15 1.04
CA PHE A 137 -21.17 16.30 1.09
C PHE A 137 -20.67 16.75 -0.29
N ILE A 138 -21.06 16.06 -1.37
CA ILE A 138 -20.52 16.25 -2.72
C ILE A 138 -21.35 17.28 -3.54
N GLY A 139 -22.24 18.01 -2.87
CA GLY A 139 -22.93 19.17 -3.47
C GLY A 139 -23.86 18.83 -4.62
N GLY A 140 -24.41 17.60 -4.63
CA GLY A 140 -25.39 17.16 -5.63
C GLY A 140 -24.81 16.74 -6.99
N LEU A 141 -23.48 16.72 -7.16
CA LEU A 141 -22.85 16.21 -8.39
C LEU A 141 -23.19 14.74 -8.62
N SER A 142 -23.35 14.37 -9.89
CA SER A 142 -23.42 12.97 -10.27
C SER A 142 -22.06 12.27 -10.07
N PHE A 143 -22.07 10.94 -10.03
CA PHE A 143 -20.84 10.14 -9.87
C PHE A 143 -19.80 10.47 -10.94
N PHE A 144 -20.23 10.53 -12.20
CA PHE A 144 -19.31 10.77 -13.32
C PHE A 144 -18.72 12.18 -13.31
N GLU A 145 -19.52 13.19 -12.97
CA GLU A 145 -19.04 14.57 -12.84
C GLU A 145 -18.00 14.70 -11.72
N TYR A 146 -18.32 14.18 -10.53
CA TYR A 146 -17.39 14.18 -9.41
C TYR A 146 -16.11 13.41 -9.76
N PHE A 147 -16.23 12.20 -10.28
CA PHE A 147 -15.09 11.35 -10.60
C PHE A 147 -14.20 11.97 -11.67
N SER A 148 -14.78 12.51 -12.74
CA SER A 148 -14.04 13.19 -13.80
C SER A 148 -13.27 14.41 -13.28
N ASN A 149 -13.92 15.24 -12.44
CA ASN A 149 -13.29 16.41 -11.84
C ASN A 149 -12.15 16.03 -10.89
N ALA A 150 -12.38 15.04 -10.02
CA ALA A 150 -11.38 14.53 -9.09
C ALA A 150 -10.20 13.90 -9.83
N TYR A 151 -10.47 13.11 -10.88
CA TYR A 151 -9.44 12.48 -11.70
C TYR A 151 -8.61 13.53 -12.46
N THR A 152 -9.25 14.53 -13.07
CA THR A 152 -8.57 15.60 -13.80
C THR A 152 -7.66 16.40 -12.87
N SER A 153 -8.17 16.79 -11.69
CA SER A 153 -7.37 17.47 -10.67
C SER A 153 -6.21 16.60 -10.18
N PHE A 154 -6.43 15.29 -10.04
CA PHE A 154 -5.37 14.35 -9.69
C PHE A 154 -4.26 14.30 -10.75
N ILE A 155 -4.60 14.22 -12.03
CA ILE A 155 -3.62 14.21 -13.12
C ILE A 155 -2.79 15.49 -13.11
N GLN A 156 -3.41 16.65 -12.94
CA GLN A 156 -2.74 17.94 -12.99
C GLN A 156 -1.86 18.20 -11.77
N ASN A 157 -2.32 17.83 -10.57
CA ASN A 157 -1.72 18.33 -9.33
C ASN A 157 -0.99 17.25 -8.51
N ASN A 158 -1.40 15.98 -8.60
CA ASN A 158 -1.01 14.93 -7.64
C ASN A 158 -0.42 13.66 -8.27
N SER A 159 -0.50 13.49 -9.59
CA SER A 159 -0.06 12.29 -10.29
C SER A 159 1.44 12.04 -10.10
N THR A 160 2.29 13.06 -10.24
CA THR A 160 3.74 12.97 -10.05
C THR A 160 4.11 12.47 -8.66
N ASN A 161 3.49 13.04 -7.62
CA ASN A 161 3.73 12.63 -6.23
C ASN A 161 3.29 11.18 -5.99
N THR A 162 2.17 10.78 -6.59
CA THR A 162 1.63 9.42 -6.49
C THR A 162 2.54 8.40 -7.20
N ILE A 163 3.06 8.75 -8.39
CA ILE A 163 4.06 7.95 -9.10
C ILE A 163 5.29 7.77 -8.23
N LEU A 164 5.81 8.84 -7.62
CA LEU A 164 6.98 8.79 -6.76
C LEU A 164 6.75 7.87 -5.55
N MET A 165 5.58 7.98 -4.91
CA MET A 165 5.18 7.12 -3.79
C MET A 165 5.15 5.63 -4.19
N TYR A 166 4.46 5.27 -5.28
CA TYR A 166 4.41 3.86 -5.73
C TYR A 166 5.75 3.35 -6.25
N ARG A 167 6.52 4.17 -6.96
CA ARG A 167 7.89 3.83 -7.40
C ARG A 167 8.75 3.46 -6.22
N PHE A 168 8.80 4.31 -5.20
CA PHE A 168 9.60 4.05 -4.00
C PHE A 168 9.13 2.77 -3.29
N SER A 169 7.83 2.61 -3.12
CA SER A 169 7.24 1.47 -2.42
C SER A 169 7.51 0.14 -3.12
N PHE A 170 7.28 0.06 -4.44
CA PHE A 170 7.55 -1.16 -5.19
C PHE A 170 9.05 -1.41 -5.39
N PHE A 171 9.89 -0.37 -5.37
CA PHE A 171 11.35 -0.54 -5.38
C PHE A 171 11.86 -1.17 -4.09
N ILE A 172 11.39 -0.70 -2.93
CA ILE A 172 11.67 -1.36 -1.63
C ILE A 172 11.21 -2.81 -1.66
N LEU A 173 10.02 -3.07 -2.19
CA LEU A 173 9.47 -4.42 -2.28
C LEU A 173 10.33 -5.35 -3.15
N LEU A 174 10.88 -4.84 -4.26
CA LEU A 174 11.85 -5.57 -5.08
C LEU A 174 13.11 -5.93 -4.27
N ILE A 175 13.68 -4.98 -3.53
CA ILE A 175 14.87 -5.19 -2.69
C ILE A 175 14.60 -6.26 -1.64
N ILE A 176 13.51 -6.11 -0.88
CA ILE A 176 13.15 -7.05 0.19
C ILE A 176 12.94 -8.45 -0.36
N LYS A 177 12.28 -8.55 -1.52
CA LYS A 177 12.08 -9.84 -2.15
C LYS A 177 13.40 -10.49 -2.57
N TYR A 178 14.34 -9.71 -3.09
CA TYR A 178 15.68 -10.20 -3.42
C TYR A 178 16.43 -10.70 -2.17
N ILE A 179 16.38 -9.94 -1.08
CA ILE A 179 16.97 -10.31 0.22
C ILE A 179 16.36 -11.60 0.76
N VAL A 180 15.02 -11.70 0.80
CA VAL A 180 14.32 -12.89 1.30
C VAL A 180 14.64 -14.13 0.45
N ASN A 181 14.70 -13.99 -0.87
CA ASN A 181 15.09 -15.07 -1.77
C ASN A 181 16.54 -15.50 -1.55
N TYR A 182 17.46 -14.58 -1.26
CA TYR A 182 18.85 -14.90 -0.93
C TYR A 182 18.95 -15.73 0.37
N PHE A 183 18.19 -15.36 1.41
CA PHE A 183 18.19 -16.09 2.68
C PHE A 183 17.47 -17.44 2.63
N ASN A 184 16.49 -17.64 1.75
CA ASN A 184 15.80 -18.93 1.60
C ASN A 184 16.55 -19.94 0.71
N LYS A 185 17.54 -19.49 -0.06
CA LYS A 185 18.40 -20.37 -0.90
C LYS A 185 19.59 -20.95 -0.13
N LYS A 186 19.89 -20.42 1.06
CA LYS A 186 20.88 -20.94 2.01
C LYS A 186 20.17 -21.79 3.06
#